data_AF-A0A350CA25-F1
#
_entry.id   AF-A0A350CA25-F1
#
_cell.length_a   1.000
_cell.length_b   1.000
_cell.length_c   1.000
_cell.angle_alpha   90.00
_cell.angle_beta   90.00
_cell.angle_gamma   90.00
#
_symmetry.space_group_name_H-M   'P 1'
#
loop_
_entity.id
_entity.type
_entity.pdbx_description
1 polymer ?
#
loop_
_entity_poly.entity_id
_entity_poly.type
_entity_poly.pdbx_seq_one_letter_code
_entity_poly.pdbx_strand_id
1 'polypeptide(L)'
;AAGVLEMIARTPSQLLEYNARLKAHRDEEARILHAQQQGIERGIEIGEARGIEIGEQRGESRGIRRGMLHGQILQLQQLLGQAVLTEEQLAACDIDQLNHLLADLQQRFNSVRS
;
A
#
# COMPACT_ATOMS: atom_id res chain seq x y z
N ALA A 1 16.69 -11.56 53.84
CA ALA A 1 17.99 -11.07 54.34
C ALA A 1 19.22 -11.83 53.77
N ALA A 2 19.06 -12.83 52.91
CA ALA A 2 20.19 -13.62 52.37
C ALA A 2 21.08 -12.85 51.36
N GLY A 3 20.49 -12.00 50.51
CA GLY A 3 21.25 -11.24 49.50
C GLY A 3 22.22 -10.19 50.06
N VAL A 4 21.97 -9.68 51.28
CA VAL A 4 22.89 -8.73 51.95
C VAL A 4 24.12 -9.46 52.50
N LEU A 5 23.96 -10.68 53.01
CA LEU A 5 25.06 -11.52 53.51
C LEU A 5 25.95 -12.05 52.37
N GLU A 6 25.38 -12.38 51.21
CA GLU A 6 26.15 -12.72 49.99
C GLU A 6 26.96 -11.54 49.45
N MET A 7 26.50 -10.31 49.67
CA MET A 7 27.17 -9.09 49.22
C MET A 7 28.38 -8.73 50.12
N ILE A 8 28.31 -9.04 51.42
CA ILE A 8 29.40 -8.83 52.40
C ILE A 8 30.57 -9.79 52.16
N ALA A 9 30.32 -10.97 51.56
CA ALA A 9 31.35 -11.97 51.26
C ALA A 9 32.17 -11.67 50.00
N ARG A 10 31.86 -10.62 49.24
CA ARG A 10 32.53 -10.28 47.97
C ARG A 10 33.53 -9.14 48.16
N THR A 11 34.73 -9.31 47.60
CA THR A 11 35.73 -8.24 47.52
C THR A 11 35.23 -7.12 46.59
N PRO A 12 35.67 -5.86 46.78
CA PRO A 12 35.28 -4.74 45.89
C PRO A 12 35.51 -5.02 44.40
N SER A 13 36.55 -5.77 44.05
CA SER A 13 36.84 -6.21 42.67
C SER A 13 35.75 -7.12 42.10
N GLN A 14 35.22 -8.07 42.88
CA GLN A 14 34.16 -8.98 42.44
C GLN A 14 32.82 -8.25 42.24
N LEU A 15 32.54 -7.21 43.04
CA LEU A 15 31.36 -6.36 42.83
C LEU A 15 31.49 -5.53 41.55
N LEU A 16 32.68 -5.00 41.26
CA LEU A 16 32.95 -4.28 40.01
C LEU A 16 32.78 -5.18 38.78
N GLU A 17 33.34 -6.40 38.81
CA GLU A 17 33.19 -7.37 37.72
C GLU A 17 31.72 -7.76 37.50
N TYR A 18 30.97 -7.99 38.59
CA TYR A 18 29.55 -8.30 38.52
C TYR A 18 28.75 -7.14 37.90
N ASN A 19 29.00 -5.90 38.33
CA ASN A 19 28.33 -4.72 37.79
C ASN A 19 28.71 -4.48 36.32
N ALA A 20 29.96 -4.73 35.93
CA ALA A 20 30.40 -4.63 34.55
C ALA A 20 29.68 -5.64 33.64
N ARG A 21 29.51 -6.89 34.11
CA ARG A 21 28.75 -7.92 33.39
C ARG A 21 27.27 -7.56 33.27
N LEU A 22 26.65 -7.07 34.34
CA LEU A 22 25.27 -6.60 34.31
C LEU A 22 25.08 -5.44 33.32
N LYS A 23 26.02 -4.49 33.30
CA LYS A 23 26.01 -3.38 32.34
C LYS A 23 26.10 -3.91 30.90
N ALA A 24 27.02 -4.83 30.63
CA ALA A 24 27.18 -5.42 29.30
C ALA A 24 25.90 -6.15 28.84
N HIS A 25 25.23 -6.88 29.74
CA HIS A 25 23.95 -7.52 29.43
C HIS A 25 22.87 -6.49 29.06
N ARG A 26 22.74 -5.43 29.84
CA ARG A 26 21.76 -4.36 29.59
C ARG A 26 22.04 -3.62 28.30
N ASP A 27 23.32 -3.35 27.99
CA ASP A 27 23.72 -2.69 26.76
C ASP A 27 23.36 -3.57 25.54
N GLU A 28 23.55 -4.88 25.62
CA GLU A 28 23.16 -5.81 24.54
C GLU A 28 21.63 -5.90 24.40
N GLU A 29 20.90 -6.02 25.51
CA GLU A 29 19.42 -6.00 25.49
C GLU A 29 18.90 -4.71 24.85
N ALA A 30 19.45 -3.56 25.24
CA ALA A 30 19.09 -2.27 24.67
C ALA A 30 19.39 -2.20 23.16
N ARG A 31 20.54 -2.76 22.73
CA ARG A 31 20.89 -2.84 21.30
C ARG A 31 19.87 -3.67 20.52
N ILE A 32 19.47 -4.82 21.05
CA ILE A 32 18.49 -5.71 20.41
C ILE A 32 17.13 -5.02 20.31
N LEU A 33 16.64 -4.44 21.42
CA LEU A 33 15.37 -3.73 21.45
C LEU A 33 15.35 -2.56 20.46
N HIS A 34 16.43 -1.78 20.42
CA HIS A 34 16.56 -0.68 19.47
C HIS A 34 16.55 -1.17 18.02
N ALA A 35 17.29 -2.24 17.71
CA ALA A 35 17.30 -2.82 16.37
C ALA A 35 15.91 -3.34 15.95
N GLN A 36 15.17 -3.96 16.87
CA GLN A 36 13.79 -4.40 16.64
C GLN A 36 12.87 -3.21 16.36
N GLN A 37 12.96 -2.16 17.19
CA GLN A 37 12.15 -0.95 17.02
C GLN A 37 12.42 -0.28 15.67
N GLN A 38 13.69 -0.14 15.29
CA GLN A 38 14.07 0.40 13.99
C GLN A 38 13.60 -0.48 12.83
N GLY A 39 13.62 -1.81 12.99
CA GLY A 39 13.10 -2.74 12.00
C GLY A 39 11.60 -2.56 11.77
N ILE A 40 10.82 -2.39 12.86
CA ILE A 40 9.38 -2.15 12.79
C ILE A 40 9.10 -0.80 12.12
N GLU A 41 9.77 0.27 12.55
CA GLU A 41 9.59 1.62 12.01
C GLU A 41 9.87 1.67 10.50
N ARG A 42 11.01 1.10 10.07
CA ARG A 42 11.35 0.99 8.63
C ARG A 42 10.35 0.13 7.87
N GLY A 43 9.86 -0.95 8.49
CA GLY A 43 8.86 -1.82 7.87
C GLY A 43 7.56 -1.09 7.59
N ILE A 44 7.10 -0.26 8.53
CA ILE A 44 5.92 0.59 8.37
C ILE A 44 6.16 1.61 7.26
N GLU A 45 7.26 2.37 7.34
CA GLU A 45 7.59 3.42 6.36
C GLU A 45 7.66 2.86 4.93
N ILE A 46 8.35 1.74 4.73
CA ILE A 46 8.45 1.08 3.42
C ILE A 46 7.07 0.56 2.97
N GLY A 47 6.28 0.02 3.89
CA GLY A 47 4.94 -0.51 3.60
C GLY A 47 4.00 0.58 3.13
N GLU A 48 3.96 1.72 3.83
CA GLU A 48 3.14 2.87 3.48
C GLU A 48 3.58 3.49 2.14
N ALA A 49 4.88 3.74 1.96
CA ALA A 49 5.41 4.30 0.73
C ALA A 49 5.07 3.44 -0.50
N ARG A 50 5.29 2.12 -0.40
CA ARG A 50 4.94 1.18 -1.48
C ARG A 50 3.42 1.09 -1.70
N GLY A 51 2.65 1.12 -0.62
CA GLY A 51 1.18 1.08 -0.70
C GLY A 51 0.62 2.27 -1.47
N ILE A 52 1.12 3.47 -1.19
CA ILE A 52 0.75 4.70 -1.90
C ILE A 52 1.17 4.61 -3.36
N GLU A 53 2.44 4.32 -3.64
CA GLU A 53 2.97 4.27 -5.01
C GLU A 53 2.18 3.27 -5.89
N ILE A 54 1.98 2.04 -5.40
CA ILE A 54 1.24 1.01 -6.13
C ILE A 54 -0.24 1.41 -6.29
N GLY A 55 -0.82 2.00 -5.25
CA GLY A 55 -2.21 2.47 -5.25
C GLY A 55 -2.45 3.54 -6.31
N GLU A 56 -1.59 4.57 -6.34
CA GLU A 56 -1.66 5.66 -7.30
C GLU A 56 -1.45 5.18 -8.73
N GLN A 57 -0.39 4.40 -9.00
CA GLN A 57 -0.13 3.86 -10.34
C GLN A 57 -1.29 3.01 -10.88
N ARG A 58 -1.87 2.16 -10.03
CA ARG A 58 -3.04 1.34 -10.40
C ARG A 58 -4.28 2.19 -10.59
N GLY A 59 -4.49 3.18 -9.72
CA GLY A 59 -5.63 4.11 -9.79
C GLY A 59 -5.60 4.92 -11.08
N GLU A 60 -4.46 5.53 -11.39
CA GLU A 60 -4.23 6.31 -12.60
C GLU A 60 -4.42 5.45 -13.86
N SER A 61 -3.78 4.28 -13.93
CA SER A 61 -3.92 3.37 -15.07
C SER A 61 -5.37 2.96 -15.32
N ARG A 62 -6.14 2.69 -14.24
CA ARG A 62 -7.57 2.38 -14.34
C ARG A 62 -8.39 3.59 -14.77
N GLY A 63 -8.09 4.77 -14.22
CA GLY A 63 -8.75 6.03 -14.56
C GLY A 63 -8.57 6.40 -16.03
N ILE A 64 -7.33 6.35 -16.54
CA ILE A 64 -7.01 6.61 -17.95
C ILE A 64 -7.78 5.65 -18.86
N ARG A 65 -7.74 4.35 -18.57
CA ARG A 65 -8.45 3.34 -19.37
C ARG A 65 -9.96 3.60 -19.40
N ARG A 66 -10.56 3.90 -18.25
CA ARG A 66 -11.99 4.23 -18.18
C ARG A 66 -12.31 5.51 -18.96
N GLY A 67 -11.51 6.56 -18.81
CA GLY A 67 -11.69 7.81 -19.54
C GLY A 67 -11.63 7.62 -21.07
N MET A 68 -10.70 6.78 -21.56
CA MET A 68 -10.64 6.43 -22.98
C MET A 68 -11.90 5.71 -23.45
N LEU A 69 -12.39 4.72 -22.70
CA LEU A 69 -13.63 4.00 -23.03
C LEU A 69 -14.84 4.93 -23.05
N HIS A 70 -14.98 5.78 -22.02
CA HIS A 70 -16.05 6.78 -21.96
C HIS A 70 -16.04 7.67 -23.20
N GLY A 71 -14.87 8.22 -23.56
CA GLY A 71 -14.73 9.07 -24.74
C GLY A 71 -15.13 8.37 -26.04
N GLN A 72 -14.69 7.12 -26.23
CA GLN A 72 -15.04 6.33 -27.42
C GLN A 72 -16.55 6.03 -27.50
N ILE A 73 -17.17 5.66 -26.37
CA ILE A 73 -18.60 5.41 -26.27
C ILE A 73 -19.38 6.67 -26.63
N LEU A 74 -19.09 7.79 -25.96
CA LEU A 74 -19.79 9.05 -26.18
C LEU A 74 -19.68 9.51 -27.64
N GLN A 75 -18.48 9.39 -28.24
CA GLN A 75 -18.25 9.72 -29.64
C GLN A 75 -19.08 8.83 -30.59
N LEU A 76 -19.11 7.51 -30.38
CA LEU A 76 -19.91 6.61 -31.22
C LEU A 76 -21.41 6.87 -31.07
N GLN A 77 -21.88 7.16 -29.86
CA GLN A 77 -23.28 7.52 -29.64
C GLN A 77 -23.67 8.80 -30.38
N GLN A 78 -22.81 9.82 -30.34
CA GLN A 78 -23.00 11.07 -31.10
C GLN A 78 -23.06 10.80 -32.61
N LEU A 79 -22.13 10.00 -33.14
CA LEU A 79 -22.09 9.65 -34.57
C LEU A 79 -23.31 8.83 -35.01
N LEU A 80 -23.85 7.98 -34.13
CA LEU A 80 -25.06 7.19 -34.37
C LEU A 80 -26.37 7.97 -34.12
N GLY A 81 -26.29 9.20 -33.61
CA GLY A 81 -27.46 10.00 -33.23
C GLY A 81 -28.25 9.42 -32.05
N GLN A 82 -27.60 8.65 -31.18
CA GLN A 82 -28.22 8.04 -30.00
C GLN A 82 -28.16 8.97 -28.78
N ALA A 83 -29.05 8.72 -27.81
CA ALA A 83 -28.98 9.39 -26.52
C ALA A 83 -27.64 9.09 -25.85
N VAL A 84 -26.91 10.15 -25.53
CA VAL A 84 -25.58 10.11 -24.91
C VAL A 84 -25.74 9.74 -23.44
N LEU A 85 -24.97 8.75 -22.96
CA LEU A 85 -24.99 8.41 -21.53
C LEU A 85 -24.45 9.57 -20.69
N THR A 86 -25.03 9.76 -19.50
CA THR A 86 -24.50 10.75 -18.55
C THR A 86 -23.21 10.27 -17.90
N GLU A 87 -22.45 11.20 -17.33
CA GLU A 87 -21.23 10.86 -16.59
C GLU A 87 -21.53 9.92 -15.42
N GLU A 88 -22.66 10.09 -14.71
CA GLU A 88 -23.01 9.19 -13.60
C GLU A 88 -23.31 7.77 -14.09
N GLN A 89 -23.96 7.64 -15.25
CA GLN A 89 -24.26 6.33 -15.84
C GLN A 89 -22.98 5.59 -16.26
N LEU A 90 -22.04 6.30 -16.90
CA LEU A 90 -20.73 5.75 -17.26
C LEU A 90 -19.87 5.44 -16.03
N ALA A 91 -19.96 6.26 -14.98
CA ALA A 91 -19.27 6.03 -13.72
C ALA A 91 -19.79 4.77 -12.99
N ALA A 92 -21.09 4.50 -13.08
CA ALA A 92 -21.72 3.31 -12.50
C ALA A 92 -21.32 2.00 -13.20
N CYS A 93 -20.93 2.07 -14.48
CA CYS A 93 -20.45 0.90 -15.21
C CYS A 93 -19.05 0.47 -14.80
N ASP A 94 -18.80 -0.84 -14.75
CA ASP A 94 -17.45 -1.38 -14.66
C ASP A 94 -16.75 -1.42 -16.03
N ILE A 95 -15.47 -1.78 -16.05
CA ILE A 95 -14.66 -1.80 -17.29
C ILE A 95 -15.19 -2.82 -18.30
N ASP A 96 -15.69 -3.97 -17.84
CA ASP A 96 -16.14 -5.04 -18.73
C ASP A 96 -17.48 -4.66 -19.38
N GLN A 97 -18.39 -4.07 -18.61
CA GLN A 97 -19.63 -3.47 -19.11
C GLN A 97 -19.36 -2.39 -20.15
N LEU A 98 -18.39 -1.50 -19.90
CA LEU A 98 -17.99 -0.47 -20.86
C LEU A 98 -17.42 -1.08 -22.15
N ASN A 99 -16.60 -2.13 -22.05
CA ASN A 99 -16.07 -2.83 -23.23
C ASN A 99 -17.18 -3.50 -24.06
N HIS A 100 -18.14 -4.15 -23.41
CA HIS A 100 -19.29 -4.74 -24.09
C HIS A 100 -20.12 -3.68 -24.82
N LEU A 101 -20.43 -2.58 -24.13
CA LEU A 101 -21.18 -1.47 -24.72
C LEU A 101 -20.44 -0.84 -25.91
N LEU A 102 -19.12 -0.66 -25.80
CA LEU A 102 -18.29 -0.19 -26.89
C LEU A 102 -18.34 -1.13 -28.10
N ALA A 103 -18.22 -2.43 -27.89
CA ALA A 103 -18.27 -3.44 -28.95
C ALA A 103 -19.62 -3.42 -29.68
N ASP A 104 -20.72 -3.32 -28.94
CA ASP A 104 -22.07 -3.23 -29.50
C ASP A 104 -22.25 -1.96 -30.36
N LEU A 105 -21.75 -0.81 -29.88
CA LEU A 105 -21.80 0.45 -30.62
C LEU A 105 -20.95 0.39 -31.90
N GLN A 106 -19.76 -0.20 -31.84
CA GLN A 106 -18.89 -0.39 -32.99
C GLN A 106 -19.54 -1.27 -34.05
N GLN A 107 -20.17 -2.38 -33.66
CA GLN A 107 -20.89 -3.25 -34.59
C GLN A 107 -22.04 -2.52 -35.28
N ARG A 108 -22.83 -1.74 -34.51
CA ARG A 108 -23.91 -0.92 -35.07
C ARG A 108 -23.39 0.13 -36.04
N PHE A 109 -22.35 0.86 -35.66
CA PHE A 109 -21.74 1.86 -36.54
C PHE A 109 -21.23 1.26 -37.86
N ASN A 110 -20.59 0.09 -37.80
CA ASN A 110 -20.15 -0.61 -39.00
C ASN A 110 -21.32 -1.08 -39.88
N SER A 111 -22.43 -1.53 -39.28
CA SER A 111 -23.62 -1.93 -40.03
C SER A 111 -24.33 -0.77 -40.74
N VAL A 112 -24.27 0.45 -40.20
CA VAL A 112 -24.88 1.66 -40.81
C VAL A 112 -24.02 2.20 -41.96
N ARG A 113 -22.71 1.90 -41.94
CA ARG A 113 -21.76 2.37 -42.96
C ARG A 113 -21.60 1.41 -44.14
N SER A 114 -21.95 0.14 -43.96
CA SER A 114 -22.03 -0.88 -45.03
C SER A 114 -23.25 -0.66 -45.91
#